data_AF-A0A653J8F5-F1
#
_entry.id   AF-A0A653J8F5-F1
#
_cell.length_a   1.000
_cell.length_b   1.000
_cell.length_c   1.000
_cell.angle_alpha   90.00
_cell.angle_beta   90.00
_cell.angle_gamma   90.00
#
_symmetry.space_group_name_H-M   'P 1'
#
loop_
_entity.id
_entity.type
_entity.pdbx_description
1 polymer ?
#
loop_
_entity_poly.entity_id
_entity_poly.type
_entity_poly.pdbx_seq_one_letter_code
_entity_poly.pdbx_strand_id
1 'polypeptide(L)'
;MEKADKSGAQQALAFLTFHRLSPTPQNYTLGYIALNEPSSRIAQAVKAIADDGLRIRQAEADEIVALYAGDSIRHATSGDDNERRKLHEQATRLGELTASAVAESGRFTRDLDSNARALDSQAARTVQIVARMIERSKQADDSFRSAMREIETLRHELASAREEAERDGLTALPNRRYADRHLQELASRGRIRTFGICDVDYFKSVNDRFGHTVGDRVLKMVANVARSHLLAPCRSSLGWRRVHSDYGRRCGTRLRRAAGPGTGGVGIASVSIARN
;
A
#
# COMPACT_ATOMS: atom_id res chain seq x y z
N MET A 1 35.23 -0.52 55.63
CA MET A 1 34.22 -1.60 55.52
C MET A 1 33.47 -1.65 56.83
N GLU A 2 32.45 -0.81 56.97
CA GLU A 2 31.65 -0.67 58.19
C GLU A 2 30.20 -0.94 57.75
N LYS A 3 29.62 -2.01 58.29
CA LYS A 3 28.27 -2.48 57.92
C LYS A 3 27.26 -1.39 58.30
N ALA A 4 26.52 -0.89 57.32
CA ALA A 4 25.37 -0.03 57.55
C ALA A 4 24.37 -0.76 58.46
N ASP A 5 24.23 -0.27 59.68
CA ASP A 5 23.25 -0.72 60.65
C ASP A 5 21.86 -0.39 60.11
N LYS A 6 21.22 -1.36 59.47
CA LYS A 6 19.83 -1.22 59.00
C LYS A 6 18.98 -1.01 60.25
N SER A 7 18.36 0.16 60.38
CA SER A 7 17.41 0.50 61.46
C SER A 7 16.59 -0.72 61.87
N GLY A 8 16.49 -1.01 63.18
CA GLY A 8 15.79 -2.19 63.71
C GLY A 8 14.36 -2.37 63.15
N ALA A 9 13.75 -1.27 62.69
CA ALA A 9 12.50 -1.26 61.96
C ALA A 9 12.54 -2.00 60.60
N GLN A 10 13.56 -1.74 59.79
CA GLN A 10 13.74 -2.39 58.48
C GLN A 10 14.04 -3.89 58.63
N GLN A 11 14.75 -4.27 59.69
CA GLN A 11 15.04 -5.67 59.98
C GLN A 11 13.77 -6.42 60.43
N ALA A 12 12.92 -5.79 61.25
CA ALA A 12 11.61 -6.33 61.60
C ALA A 12 10.72 -6.52 60.36
N LEU A 13 10.62 -5.53 59.45
CA LEU A 13 9.86 -5.70 58.19
C LEU A 13 10.38 -6.85 57.32
N ALA A 14 11.71 -7.01 57.23
CA ALA A 14 12.32 -8.13 56.51
C ALA A 14 11.99 -9.48 57.17
N PHE A 15 11.95 -9.55 58.50
CA PHE A 15 11.52 -10.72 59.26
C PHE A 15 10.06 -11.10 58.94
N LEU A 16 9.14 -10.12 58.98
CA LEU A 16 7.73 -10.38 58.64
C LEU A 16 7.58 -10.88 57.20
N THR A 17 8.34 -10.29 56.27
CA THR A 17 8.33 -10.68 54.85
C THR A 17 8.86 -12.11 54.66
N PHE A 18 9.96 -12.45 55.34
CA PHE A 18 10.55 -13.78 55.28
C PHE A 18 9.59 -14.84 55.82
N HIS A 19 8.91 -14.55 56.92
CA HIS A 19 7.94 -15.46 57.54
C HIS A 19 6.54 -15.39 56.91
N ARG A 20 6.28 -14.44 55.98
CA ARG A 20 4.97 -14.16 55.39
C ARG A 20 3.88 -13.88 56.44
N LEU A 21 4.27 -13.21 57.52
CA LEU A 21 3.34 -12.76 58.54
C LEU A 21 2.60 -11.50 58.07
N SER A 22 1.37 -11.34 58.52
CA SER A 22 0.60 -10.13 58.22
C SER A 22 1.30 -8.91 58.82
N PRO A 23 1.36 -7.76 58.14
CA PRO A 23 2.03 -6.55 58.64
C PRO A 23 1.17 -5.84 59.70
N THR A 24 0.89 -6.52 60.81
CA THR A 24 0.16 -5.99 61.96
C THR A 24 1.13 -5.40 63.00
N PRO A 25 0.71 -4.43 63.81
CA PRO A 25 1.56 -3.88 64.89
C PRO A 25 2.08 -4.94 65.86
N GLN A 26 1.29 -5.99 66.11
CA GLN A 26 1.66 -7.11 66.98
C GLN A 26 2.78 -7.96 66.38
N ASN A 27 2.66 -8.37 65.11
CA ASN A 27 3.70 -9.12 64.41
C ASN A 27 4.99 -8.30 64.26
N TYR A 28 4.85 -6.99 64.05
CA TYR A 28 5.99 -6.09 64.01
C TYR A 28 6.74 -6.04 65.35
N THR A 29 6.00 -5.93 66.45
CA THR A 29 6.55 -5.96 67.82
C THR A 29 7.24 -7.29 68.11
N LEU A 30 6.61 -8.40 67.71
CA LEU A 30 7.17 -9.75 67.81
C LEU A 30 8.53 -9.84 67.08
N GLY A 31 8.57 -9.44 65.81
CA GLY A 31 9.79 -9.47 65.00
C GLY A 31 10.88 -8.54 65.54
N TYR A 32 10.50 -7.36 66.04
CA TYR A 32 11.44 -6.42 66.63
C TYR A 32 12.09 -6.96 67.92
N ILE A 33 11.30 -7.50 68.86
CA ILE A 33 11.81 -8.07 70.11
C ILE A 33 12.66 -9.31 69.82
N ALA A 34 12.20 -10.19 68.92
CA ALA A 34 12.92 -11.42 68.56
C ALA A 34 14.32 -11.15 68.00
N LEU A 35 14.50 -10.04 67.27
CA LEU A 35 15.79 -9.67 66.67
C LEU A 35 16.69 -8.87 67.62
N ASN A 36 16.14 -8.00 68.45
CA ASN A 36 16.91 -7.05 69.25
C ASN A 36 17.13 -7.47 70.71
N GLU A 37 16.34 -8.41 71.23
CA GLU A 37 16.45 -8.93 72.59
C GLU A 37 16.61 -10.46 72.62
N PRO A 38 17.79 -11.01 72.24
CA PRO A 38 17.99 -12.46 72.11
C PRO A 38 17.78 -13.25 73.41
N SER A 39 17.93 -12.58 74.57
CA SER A 39 17.69 -13.15 75.89
C SER A 39 16.22 -13.16 76.32
N SER A 40 15.33 -12.53 75.55
CA SER A 40 13.90 -12.48 75.84
C SER A 40 13.23 -13.84 75.62
N ARG A 41 12.20 -14.14 76.42
CA ARG A 41 11.37 -15.35 76.25
C ARG A 41 10.73 -15.39 74.85
N ILE A 42 10.41 -14.23 74.27
CA ILE A 42 9.87 -14.11 72.91
C ILE A 42 10.90 -14.56 71.87
N ALA A 43 12.14 -14.10 71.97
CA ALA A 43 13.21 -14.48 71.05
C ALA A 43 13.52 -15.98 71.13
N GLN A 44 13.52 -16.54 72.34
CA GLN A 44 13.70 -17.98 72.55
C GLN A 44 12.55 -18.81 71.98
N ALA A 45 11.30 -18.38 72.15
CA ALA A 45 10.13 -19.06 71.58
C ALA A 45 10.14 -19.01 70.04
N VAL A 46 10.43 -17.83 69.47
CA VAL A 46 10.60 -17.63 68.01
C VAL A 46 11.70 -18.54 67.47
N LYS A 47 12.84 -18.59 68.15
CA LYS A 47 13.97 -19.43 67.76
C LYS A 47 13.65 -20.92 67.86
N ALA A 48 13.00 -21.37 68.93
CA ALA A 48 12.62 -22.77 69.11
C ALA A 48 11.69 -23.28 67.98
N ILE A 49 10.83 -22.41 67.43
CA ILE A 49 9.95 -22.75 66.31
C ILE A 49 10.69 -22.66 64.96
N ALA A 50 11.64 -21.73 64.84
CA ALA A 50 12.38 -21.48 63.60
C ALA A 50 13.69 -22.28 63.45
N ASP A 51 14.14 -23.02 64.48
CA ASP A 51 15.47 -23.67 64.53
C ASP A 51 15.67 -24.73 63.41
N ASP A 52 14.60 -25.33 62.87
CA ASP A 52 14.66 -26.25 61.72
C ASP A 52 14.61 -25.54 60.35
N GLY A 53 14.75 -24.21 60.30
CA GLY A 53 14.65 -23.41 59.08
C GLY A 53 13.22 -23.25 58.56
N LEU A 54 12.23 -23.66 59.36
CA LEU A 54 10.81 -23.51 59.07
C LEU A 54 10.34 -22.08 59.35
N ARG A 55 9.43 -21.58 58.50
CA ARG A 55 8.80 -20.28 58.70
C ARG A 55 7.70 -20.39 59.75
N ILE A 56 7.76 -19.52 60.77
CA ILE A 56 6.67 -19.29 61.72
C ILE A 56 5.40 -18.89 60.98
N ARG A 57 4.30 -19.58 61.26
CA ARG A 57 2.96 -19.31 60.71
C ARG A 57 2.27 -18.20 61.50
N GLN A 58 1.27 -17.58 60.89
CA GLN A 58 0.50 -16.51 61.53
C GLN A 58 -0.10 -16.95 62.88
N ALA A 59 -0.67 -18.15 62.96
CA ALA A 59 -1.26 -18.67 64.20
C ALA A 59 -0.22 -18.88 65.33
N GLU A 60 0.99 -19.33 64.97
CA GLU A 60 2.09 -19.52 65.92
C GLU A 60 2.63 -18.17 66.42
N ALA A 61 2.72 -17.18 65.53
CA ALA A 61 3.07 -15.81 65.90
C ALA A 61 2.03 -15.20 66.87
N ASP A 62 0.74 -15.39 66.58
CA ASP A 62 -0.35 -14.91 67.44
C ASP A 62 -0.32 -15.57 68.83
N GLU A 63 0.00 -16.87 68.90
CA GLU A 63 0.13 -17.63 70.15
C GLU A 63 1.31 -17.17 71.01
N ILE A 64 2.48 -16.94 70.41
CA ILE A 64 3.66 -16.42 71.12
C ILE A 64 3.36 -15.03 71.69
N VAL A 65 2.72 -14.16 70.89
CA VAL A 65 2.32 -12.83 71.37
C VAL A 65 1.33 -12.97 72.53
N ALA A 66 0.34 -13.86 72.44
CA ALA A 66 -0.64 -14.07 73.52
C ALA A 66 0.00 -14.60 74.82
N LEU A 67 0.95 -15.54 74.74
CA LEU A 67 1.59 -16.13 75.93
C LEU A 67 2.57 -15.19 76.64
N TYR A 68 3.32 -14.38 75.89
CA TYR A 68 4.47 -13.63 76.42
C TYR A 68 4.26 -12.12 76.48
N ALA A 69 3.15 -11.58 75.95
CA ALA A 69 2.79 -10.17 76.07
C ALA A 69 2.54 -9.71 77.53
N GLY A 70 2.35 -10.62 78.48
CA GLY A 70 2.07 -10.28 79.89
C GLY A 70 3.26 -9.73 80.68
N ASP A 71 4.49 -10.21 80.42
CA ASP A 71 5.67 -9.90 81.25
C ASP A 71 6.63 -8.89 80.59
N SER A 72 6.95 -9.05 79.29
CA SER A 72 7.94 -8.17 78.63
C SER A 72 7.38 -6.80 78.24
N ILE A 73 6.06 -6.64 78.09
CA ILE A 73 5.46 -5.33 77.78
C ILE A 73 5.44 -4.43 79.02
N ARG A 74 5.44 -4.97 80.25
CA ARG A 74 5.35 -4.18 81.50
C ARG A 74 6.63 -3.47 81.91
N HIS A 75 7.80 -3.90 81.45
CA HIS A 75 9.09 -3.29 81.86
C HIS A 75 9.69 -2.32 80.83
N ALA A 76 9.20 -2.31 79.59
CA ALA A 76 9.48 -1.26 78.62
C ALA A 76 8.45 -0.09 78.64
N THR A 77 7.43 -0.16 79.52
CA THR A 77 6.29 0.78 79.58
C THR A 77 6.21 1.57 80.89
N SER A 78 7.33 2.17 81.31
CA SER A 78 7.31 3.27 82.29
C SER A 78 7.38 4.62 81.56
N GLY A 79 6.43 4.87 80.66
CA GLY A 79 6.28 6.10 79.88
C GLY A 79 4.81 6.47 79.72
N ASP A 80 4.51 7.74 79.99
CA ASP A 80 3.21 8.43 80.02
C ASP A 80 2.11 7.83 79.11
N ASP A 81 0.93 7.48 79.67
CA ASP A 81 -0.21 6.88 78.96
C ASP A 81 -0.66 7.70 77.73
N ASN A 82 -0.36 9.00 77.74
CA ASN A 82 -0.63 9.92 76.64
C ASN A 82 0.19 9.60 75.36
N GLU A 83 1.41 9.10 75.52
CA GLU A 83 2.32 8.79 74.41
C GLU A 83 1.91 7.50 73.68
N ARG A 84 1.39 6.52 74.43
CA ARG A 84 0.83 5.26 73.88
C ARG A 84 -0.43 5.49 73.07
N ARG A 85 -1.30 6.38 73.54
CA ARG A 85 -2.53 6.75 72.82
C ARG A 85 -2.21 7.41 71.48
N LYS A 86 -1.19 8.29 71.46
CA LYS A 86 -0.68 8.92 70.22
C LYS A 86 -0.08 7.93 69.24
N LEU A 87 0.73 6.98 69.71
CA LEU A 87 1.33 5.94 68.86
C LEU A 87 0.26 5.01 68.26
N HIS A 88 -0.77 4.64 69.02
CA HIS A 88 -1.87 3.83 68.50
C HIS A 88 -2.67 4.61 67.44
N GLU A 89 -2.98 5.89 67.68
CA GLU A 89 -3.62 6.75 66.67
C GLU A 89 -2.79 6.86 65.38
N GLN A 90 -1.47 7.01 65.50
CA GLN A 90 -0.58 7.09 64.36
C GLN A 90 -0.52 5.77 63.58
N ALA A 91 -0.49 4.63 64.27
CA ALA A 91 -0.50 3.31 63.64
C ALA A 91 -1.81 3.05 62.89
N THR A 92 -2.96 3.44 63.46
CA THR A 92 -4.27 3.31 62.80
C THR A 92 -4.36 4.19 61.56
N ARG A 93 -3.92 5.46 61.63
CA ARG A 93 -3.86 6.35 60.45
C ARG A 93 -2.94 5.81 59.37
N LEU A 94 -1.82 5.20 59.73
CA LEU A 94 -0.90 4.59 58.77
C LEU A 94 -1.54 3.37 58.09
N GLY A 95 -2.30 2.56 58.84
CA GLY A 95 -3.08 1.44 58.31
C GLY A 95 -4.15 1.89 57.31
N GLU A 96 -4.87 2.97 57.62
CA GLU A 96 -5.88 3.54 56.72
C GLU A 96 -5.27 4.12 55.45
N LEU A 97 -4.16 4.85 55.57
CA LEU A 97 -3.42 5.41 54.43
C LEU A 97 -2.90 4.31 53.50
N THR A 98 -2.35 3.24 54.06
CA THR A 98 -1.83 2.11 53.28
C THR A 98 -2.97 1.33 52.59
N ALA A 99 -4.09 1.10 53.27
CA ALA A 99 -5.26 0.48 52.67
C ALA A 99 -5.83 1.31 51.50
N SER A 100 -5.91 2.64 51.67
CA SER A 100 -6.33 3.55 50.60
C SER A 100 -5.38 3.52 49.39
N ALA A 101 -4.07 3.58 49.65
CA ALA A 101 -3.06 3.53 48.61
C ALA A 101 -3.11 2.21 47.81
N VAL A 102 -3.31 1.07 48.48
CA VAL A 102 -3.47 -0.23 47.82
C VAL A 102 -4.74 -0.28 46.96
N ALA A 103 -5.87 0.22 47.49
CA ALA A 103 -7.13 0.26 46.76
C ALA A 103 -7.04 1.15 45.50
N GLU A 104 -6.34 2.28 45.60
CA GLU A 104 -6.11 3.21 44.51
C GLU A 104 -5.18 2.63 43.44
N SER A 105 -4.08 1.98 43.85
CA SER A 105 -3.18 1.26 42.95
C SER A 105 -3.90 0.11 42.22
N GLY A 106 -4.81 -0.60 42.90
CA GLY A 106 -5.67 -1.61 42.28
C GLY A 106 -6.64 -1.05 41.24
N ARG A 107 -7.18 0.15 41.45
CA ARG A 107 -8.01 0.86 40.44
C ARG A 107 -7.19 1.23 39.22
N PHE A 108 -6.03 1.84 39.44
CA PHE A 108 -5.13 2.25 38.36
C PHE A 108 -4.69 1.07 37.48
N THR A 109 -4.40 -0.08 38.09
CA THR A 109 -4.02 -1.30 37.35
C THR A 109 -5.15 -1.79 36.44
N ARG A 110 -6.42 -1.71 36.89
CA ARG A 110 -7.59 -2.09 36.08
C ARG A 110 -7.83 -1.11 34.93
N ASP A 111 -7.67 0.19 35.18
CA ASP A 111 -7.81 1.20 34.12
C ASP A 111 -6.76 1.02 33.03
N LEU A 112 -5.50 0.74 33.41
CA LEU A 112 -4.44 0.41 32.45
C LEU A 112 -4.75 -0.83 31.60
N ASP A 113 -5.24 -1.92 32.21
CA ASP A 113 -5.62 -3.15 31.48
C ASP A 113 -6.77 -2.91 30.50
N SER A 114 -7.77 -2.11 30.88
CA SER A 114 -8.88 -1.74 29.99
C SER A 114 -8.41 -0.91 28.79
N ASN A 115 -7.52 0.07 29.02
CA ASN A 115 -6.99 0.94 27.98
C ASN A 115 -6.07 0.18 27.01
N ALA A 116 -5.27 -0.76 27.51
CA ALA A 116 -4.43 -1.63 26.68
C ALA A 116 -5.28 -2.48 25.72
N ARG A 117 -6.37 -3.10 26.21
CA ARG A 117 -7.30 -3.87 25.35
C ARG A 117 -8.02 -2.99 24.33
N ALA A 118 -8.41 -1.77 24.69
CA ALA A 118 -9.02 -0.82 23.76
C ALA A 118 -8.06 -0.45 22.62
N LEU A 119 -6.79 -0.17 22.92
CA LEU A 119 -5.76 0.14 21.93
C LEU A 119 -5.50 -1.04 20.97
N ASP A 120 -5.44 -2.27 21.48
CA ASP A 120 -5.22 -3.46 20.67
C ASP A 120 -6.37 -3.69 19.66
N SER A 121 -7.61 -3.47 20.10
CA SER A 121 -8.79 -3.55 19.24
C SER A 121 -8.82 -2.47 18.14
N GLN A 122 -8.28 -1.28 18.42
CA GLN A 122 -8.20 -0.17 17.47
C GLN A 122 -7.06 -0.35 16.45
N ALA A 123 -5.93 -0.91 16.89
CA ALA A 123 -4.85 -1.32 16.01
C ALA A 123 -5.33 -2.39 15.02
N ALA A 124 -6.04 -3.41 15.50
CA ALA A 124 -6.62 -4.46 14.66
C ALA A 124 -7.59 -3.91 13.60
N ARG A 125 -8.47 -2.96 13.98
CA ARG A 125 -9.38 -2.27 13.02
C ARG A 125 -8.61 -1.48 11.96
N THR A 126 -7.55 -0.79 12.37
CA THR A 126 -6.71 0.00 11.44
C THR A 126 -6.03 -0.90 10.41
N VAL A 127 -5.46 -2.02 10.84
CA VAL A 127 -4.85 -3.02 9.95
C VAL A 127 -5.89 -3.60 8.97
N GLN A 128 -7.11 -3.91 9.43
CA GLN A 128 -8.18 -4.42 8.56
C GLN A 128 -8.65 -3.39 7.52
N ILE A 129 -8.67 -2.09 7.85
CA ILE A 129 -9.02 -1.02 6.91
C ILE A 129 -7.92 -0.89 5.85
N VAL A 130 -6.65 -0.85 6.27
CA VAL A 130 -5.51 -0.77 5.35
C VAL A 130 -5.47 -1.99 4.42
N ALA A 131 -5.67 -3.20 4.94
CA ALA A 131 -5.73 -4.41 4.13
C ALA A 131 -6.88 -4.36 3.09
N ARG A 132 -8.07 -3.90 3.48
CA ARG A 132 -9.19 -3.70 2.53
C ARG A 132 -8.91 -2.61 1.49
N MET A 133 -8.20 -1.55 1.86
CA MET A 133 -7.79 -0.50 0.92
C MET A 133 -6.78 -1.02 -0.11
N ILE A 134 -5.78 -1.79 0.34
CA ILE A 134 -4.80 -2.43 -0.56
C ILE A 134 -5.51 -3.38 -1.53
N GLU A 135 -6.42 -4.21 -1.03
CA GLU A 135 -7.17 -5.15 -1.86
C GLU A 135 -8.04 -4.42 -2.90
N ARG A 136 -8.78 -3.38 -2.50
CA ARG A 136 -9.55 -2.54 -3.44
C ARG A 136 -8.66 -1.84 -4.45
N SER A 137 -7.50 -1.34 -4.04
CA SER A 137 -6.54 -0.69 -4.94
C SER A 137 -6.01 -1.68 -5.97
N LYS A 138 -5.70 -2.92 -5.56
CA LYS A 138 -5.25 -3.97 -6.47
C LYS A 138 -6.33 -4.36 -7.48
N GLN A 139 -7.57 -4.54 -7.01
CA GLN A 139 -8.71 -4.81 -7.89
C GLN A 139 -8.97 -3.69 -8.90
N ALA A 140 -8.82 -2.43 -8.48
CA ALA A 140 -8.93 -1.27 -9.36
C ALA A 140 -7.79 -1.26 -10.41
N ASP A 141 -6.55 -1.56 -10.02
CA ASP A 141 -5.41 -1.63 -10.94
C ASP A 141 -5.60 -2.75 -11.98
N ASP A 142 -6.03 -3.94 -11.55
CA ASP A 142 -6.30 -5.07 -12.45
C ASP A 142 -7.43 -4.74 -13.45
N SER A 143 -8.52 -4.11 -12.96
CA SER A 143 -9.64 -3.67 -13.79
C SER A 143 -9.19 -2.61 -14.81
N PHE A 144 -8.40 -1.64 -14.37
CA PHE A 144 -7.86 -0.60 -15.24
C PHE A 144 -6.94 -1.18 -16.33
N ARG A 145 -6.08 -2.12 -15.95
CA ARG A 145 -5.20 -2.83 -16.89
C ARG A 145 -6.02 -3.64 -17.91
N SER A 146 -7.09 -4.29 -17.49
CA SER A 146 -7.98 -5.02 -18.41
C SER A 146 -8.64 -4.06 -19.39
N ALA A 147 -9.22 -2.96 -18.91
CA ALA A 147 -9.86 -1.96 -19.76
C ALA A 147 -8.87 -1.34 -20.75
N MET A 148 -7.64 -1.06 -20.32
CA MET A 148 -6.59 -0.54 -21.21
C MET A 148 -6.22 -1.51 -22.32
N ARG A 149 -6.14 -2.82 -22.03
CA ARG A 149 -5.91 -3.85 -23.07
C ARG A 149 -7.07 -3.90 -24.06
N GLU A 150 -8.30 -3.86 -23.57
CA GLU A 150 -9.50 -3.88 -24.41
C GLU A 150 -9.57 -2.66 -25.34
N ILE A 151 -9.27 -1.47 -24.82
CA ILE A 151 -9.17 -0.25 -25.63
C ILE A 151 -8.12 -0.41 -26.73
N GLU A 152 -6.95 -0.97 -26.43
CA GLU A 152 -5.91 -1.17 -27.44
C GLU A 152 -6.34 -2.17 -28.52
N THR A 153 -6.99 -3.27 -28.13
CA THR A 153 -7.58 -4.23 -29.07
C THR A 153 -8.61 -3.57 -29.98
N LEU A 154 -9.57 -2.82 -29.42
CA LEU A 154 -10.58 -2.11 -30.19
C LEU A 154 -9.97 -1.07 -31.13
N ARG A 155 -8.90 -0.37 -30.70
CA ARG A 155 -8.19 0.56 -31.57
C ARG A 155 -7.53 -0.15 -32.74
N HIS A 156 -6.93 -1.32 -32.50
CA HIS A 156 -6.32 -2.11 -33.56
C HIS A 156 -7.37 -2.64 -34.55
N GLU A 157 -8.48 -3.18 -34.05
CA GLU A 157 -9.61 -3.64 -34.87
C GLU A 157 -10.20 -2.51 -35.69
N LEU A 158 -10.41 -1.33 -35.09
CA LEU A 158 -10.91 -0.15 -35.78
C LEU A 158 -9.92 0.32 -36.86
N ALA A 159 -8.62 0.30 -36.58
CA ALA A 159 -7.60 0.67 -37.55
C ALA A 159 -7.59 -0.30 -38.74
N SER A 160 -7.65 -1.62 -38.48
CA SER A 160 -7.73 -2.65 -39.50
C SER A 160 -9.00 -2.52 -40.35
N ALA A 161 -10.16 -2.39 -39.70
CA ALA A 161 -11.45 -2.20 -40.39
C ALA A 161 -11.47 -0.92 -41.24
N ARG A 162 -10.83 0.16 -40.76
CA ARG A 162 -10.67 1.39 -41.55
C ARG A 162 -9.76 1.18 -42.75
N GLU A 163 -8.64 0.48 -42.60
CA GLU A 163 -7.73 0.19 -43.71
C GLU A 163 -8.42 -0.67 -44.79
N GLU A 164 -9.16 -1.71 -44.38
CA GLU A 164 -9.97 -2.55 -45.28
C GLU A 164 -11.02 -1.72 -46.03
N ALA A 165 -11.76 -0.87 -45.30
CA ALA A 165 -12.78 0.01 -45.87
C ALA A 165 -12.22 1.12 -46.79
N GLU A 166 -10.91 1.39 -46.72
CA GLU A 166 -10.20 2.40 -47.49
C GLU A 166 -9.49 1.86 -48.72
N ARG A 167 -9.59 0.56 -48.98
CA ARG A 167 -9.05 -0.08 -50.19
C ARG A 167 -10.17 -0.44 -51.18
N ASP A 168 -9.83 -0.48 -52.46
CA ASP A 168 -10.71 -0.99 -53.52
C ASP A 168 -10.60 -2.52 -53.58
N GLY A 169 -11.72 -3.23 -53.51
CA GLY A 169 -11.74 -4.69 -53.42
C GLY A 169 -11.23 -5.43 -54.67
N LEU A 170 -11.16 -4.78 -55.84
CA LEU A 170 -10.64 -5.39 -57.06
C LEU A 170 -9.12 -5.20 -57.22
N THR A 171 -8.64 -4.01 -56.91
CA THR A 171 -7.26 -3.57 -57.22
C THR A 171 -6.36 -3.45 -55.98
N ALA A 172 -6.94 -3.50 -54.78
CA ALA A 172 -6.30 -3.27 -53.48
C ALA A 172 -5.58 -1.91 -53.35
N LEU A 173 -5.80 -1.00 -54.30
CA LEU A 173 -5.35 0.39 -54.22
C LEU A 173 -6.21 1.18 -53.24
N PRO A 174 -5.71 2.30 -52.69
CA PRO A 174 -6.55 3.19 -51.90
C PRO A 174 -7.75 3.66 -52.73
N ASN A 175 -8.93 3.54 -52.14
CA ASN A 175 -10.17 3.91 -52.80
C ASN A 175 -10.38 5.44 -52.77
N ARG A 176 -11.45 5.89 -53.43
CA ARG A 176 -11.80 7.32 -53.49
C ARG A 176 -11.97 7.95 -52.10
N ARG A 177 -12.58 7.23 -51.13
CA ARG A 177 -12.77 7.74 -49.77
C ARG A 177 -11.45 8.01 -49.07
N TYR A 178 -10.48 7.12 -49.22
CA TYR A 178 -9.11 7.35 -48.73
C TYR A 178 -8.50 8.59 -49.37
N ALA A 179 -8.59 8.70 -50.70
CA ALA A 179 -8.02 9.83 -51.44
C ALA A 179 -8.61 11.17 -51.00
N ASP A 180 -9.93 11.26 -50.88
CA ASP A 180 -10.62 12.49 -50.45
C ASP A 180 -10.19 12.92 -49.04
N ARG A 181 -10.17 11.98 -48.07
CA ARG A 181 -9.71 12.24 -46.70
C ARG A 181 -8.25 12.67 -46.67
N HIS A 182 -7.39 11.93 -47.37
CA HIS A 182 -5.96 12.24 -47.40
C HIS A 182 -5.69 13.59 -48.04
N LEU A 183 -6.37 13.93 -49.14
CA LEU A 183 -6.24 15.25 -49.77
C LEU A 183 -6.67 16.39 -48.86
N GLN A 184 -7.73 16.22 -48.05
CA GLN A 184 -8.14 17.20 -47.04
C GLN A 184 -7.09 17.38 -45.94
N GLU A 185 -6.54 16.29 -45.41
CA GLU A 185 -5.44 16.32 -44.43
C GLU A 185 -4.16 16.95 -44.99
N LEU A 186 -3.90 16.74 -46.27
CA LEU A 186 -2.79 17.35 -46.96
C LEU A 186 -3.05 18.86 -47.13
N ALA A 187 -4.24 19.27 -47.58
CA ALA A 187 -4.59 20.68 -47.78
C ALA A 187 -4.43 21.51 -46.49
N SER A 188 -4.78 20.96 -45.32
CA SER A 188 -4.66 21.67 -44.04
C SER A 188 -3.20 21.94 -43.59
N ARG A 189 -2.21 21.26 -44.17
CA ARG A 189 -0.79 21.38 -43.79
C ARG A 189 -0.02 22.47 -44.52
N GLY A 190 -0.69 23.31 -45.32
CA GLY A 190 -0.11 24.54 -45.88
C GLY A 190 1.07 24.38 -46.86
N ARG A 191 1.29 23.17 -47.41
CA ARG A 191 2.36 22.89 -48.38
C ARG A 191 1.78 22.67 -49.77
N ILE A 192 2.44 23.21 -50.80
CA ILE A 192 2.10 22.94 -52.20
C ILE A 192 2.35 21.46 -52.48
N ARG A 193 1.33 20.76 -52.99
CA ARG A 193 1.41 19.36 -53.42
C ARG A 193 0.76 19.20 -54.79
N THR A 194 1.28 18.26 -55.57
CA THR A 194 0.75 17.91 -56.89
C THR A 194 -0.05 16.62 -56.78
N PHE A 195 -1.24 16.58 -57.38
CA PHE A 195 -2.03 15.37 -57.55
C PHE A 195 -2.29 15.12 -59.05
N GLY A 196 -2.51 13.86 -59.42
CA GLY A 196 -2.79 13.45 -60.79
C GLY A 196 -3.94 12.47 -60.84
N ILE A 197 -4.78 12.59 -61.86
CA ILE A 197 -5.88 11.65 -62.13
C ILE A 197 -5.54 10.94 -63.44
N CYS A 198 -5.69 9.61 -63.43
CA CYS A 198 -5.42 8.76 -64.58
C CYS A 198 -6.68 7.96 -64.91
N ASP A 199 -6.98 7.86 -66.20
CA ASP A 199 -8.08 7.06 -66.72
C ASP A 199 -7.54 6.01 -67.71
N VAL A 200 -8.26 4.89 -67.85
CA VAL A 200 -7.88 3.83 -68.80
C VAL A 200 -8.59 4.08 -70.12
N ASP A 201 -7.84 4.54 -71.11
CA ASP A 201 -8.35 4.82 -72.45
C ASP A 201 -9.08 3.60 -73.04
N TYR A 202 -10.26 3.83 -73.60
CA TYR A 202 -11.09 2.82 -74.29
C TYR A 202 -11.45 1.57 -73.46
N PHE A 203 -11.49 1.67 -72.12
CA PHE A 203 -11.79 0.53 -71.25
C PHE A 203 -13.13 -0.14 -71.55
N LYS A 204 -14.16 0.64 -71.92
CA LYS A 204 -15.47 0.11 -72.33
C LYS A 204 -15.35 -0.87 -73.51
N SER A 205 -14.55 -0.54 -74.51
CA SER A 205 -14.33 -1.40 -75.69
C SER A 205 -13.66 -2.73 -75.33
N VAL A 206 -12.82 -2.75 -74.29
CA VAL A 206 -12.23 -3.99 -73.76
C VAL A 206 -13.30 -4.85 -73.11
N ASN A 207 -14.17 -4.26 -72.28
CA ASN A 207 -15.28 -4.97 -71.64
C ASN A 207 -16.27 -5.51 -72.68
N ASP A 208 -16.63 -4.72 -73.67
CA ASP A 208 -17.59 -5.08 -74.71
C ASP A 208 -17.06 -6.23 -75.60
N ARG A 209 -15.74 -6.30 -75.83
CA ARG A 209 -15.11 -7.31 -76.70
C ARG A 209 -14.72 -8.61 -75.96
N PHE A 210 -14.33 -8.52 -74.69
CA PHE A 210 -13.72 -9.64 -73.97
C PHE A 210 -14.44 -10.00 -72.65
N GLY A 211 -15.50 -9.27 -72.32
CA GLY A 211 -16.26 -9.45 -71.09
C GLY A 211 -15.61 -8.81 -69.86
N HIS A 212 -16.42 -8.55 -68.84
CA HIS A 212 -16.03 -7.88 -67.61
C HIS A 212 -14.90 -8.60 -66.85
N THR A 213 -14.86 -9.94 -66.87
CA THR A 213 -13.80 -10.72 -66.22
C THR A 213 -12.41 -10.41 -66.77
N VAL A 214 -12.30 -10.13 -68.07
CA VAL A 214 -11.04 -9.72 -68.71
C VAL A 214 -10.74 -8.26 -68.38
N GLY A 215 -11.75 -7.40 -68.39
CA GLY A 215 -11.63 -6.01 -67.91
C GLY A 215 -11.07 -5.90 -66.49
N ASP A 216 -11.56 -6.74 -65.58
CA ASP A 216 -11.09 -6.81 -64.20
C ASP A 216 -9.61 -7.20 -64.09
N ARG A 217 -9.13 -8.11 -64.95
CA ARG A 217 -7.70 -8.46 -65.04
C ARG A 217 -6.87 -7.29 -65.55
N VAL A 218 -7.38 -6.55 -66.53
CA VAL A 218 -6.73 -5.34 -67.04
C VAL A 218 -6.61 -4.29 -65.93
N LEU A 219 -7.68 -4.04 -65.15
CA LEU A 219 -7.66 -3.12 -64.02
C LEU A 219 -6.64 -3.54 -62.94
N LYS A 220 -6.58 -4.84 -62.60
CA LYS A 220 -5.56 -5.37 -61.67
C LYS A 220 -4.13 -5.14 -62.17
N MET A 221 -3.90 -5.31 -63.47
CA MET A 221 -2.58 -5.09 -64.07
C MET A 221 -2.19 -3.61 -64.06
N VAL A 222 -3.11 -2.72 -64.45
CA VAL A 222 -2.90 -1.25 -64.37
C VAL A 222 -2.62 -0.83 -62.93
N ALA A 223 -3.36 -1.37 -61.96
CA ALA A 223 -3.17 -1.08 -60.56
C ALA A 223 -1.78 -1.50 -60.03
N ASN A 224 -1.28 -2.67 -60.46
CA ASN A 224 0.06 -3.13 -60.12
C ASN A 224 1.15 -2.21 -60.70
N VAL A 225 0.99 -1.78 -61.96
CA VAL A 225 1.90 -0.81 -62.60
C VAL A 225 1.89 0.51 -61.84
N ALA A 226 0.71 1.02 -61.49
CA ALA A 226 0.57 2.24 -60.70
C ALA A 226 1.25 2.11 -59.32
N ARG A 227 1.11 0.96 -58.65
CA ARG A 227 1.76 0.72 -57.35
C ARG A 227 3.29 0.77 -57.45
N SER A 228 3.86 0.12 -58.45
CA SER A 228 5.32 0.02 -58.64
C SER A 228 5.96 1.36 -59.02
N HIS A 229 5.26 2.22 -59.78
CA HIS A 229 5.84 3.43 -60.35
C HIS A 229 5.36 4.74 -59.73
N LEU A 230 4.19 4.75 -59.09
CA LEU A 230 3.53 5.99 -58.64
C LEU A 230 3.33 6.04 -57.12
N LEU A 231 3.24 4.89 -56.44
CA LEU A 231 2.97 4.80 -54.99
C LEU A 231 4.17 4.34 -54.15
N ALA A 232 5.32 4.06 -54.78
CA ALA A 232 6.54 3.74 -54.03
C ALA A 232 7.02 4.97 -53.24
N PRO A 233 7.36 4.85 -51.95
CA PRO A 233 7.91 5.97 -51.19
C PRO A 233 9.22 6.42 -51.85
N CYS A 234 9.23 7.66 -52.32
CA CYS A 234 10.41 8.30 -52.90
C CYS A 234 11.53 8.31 -51.84
N ARG A 235 12.47 7.37 -51.92
CA ARG A 235 13.56 7.20 -50.94
C ARG A 235 14.72 8.18 -51.12
N SER A 236 14.64 9.15 -52.02
CA SER A 236 15.73 10.12 -52.19
C SER A 236 15.24 11.46 -52.71
N SER A 237 15.85 12.51 -52.16
CA SER A 237 15.85 13.90 -52.59
C SER A 237 16.47 14.13 -53.98
N LEU A 238 16.62 13.09 -54.80
CA LEU A 238 17.17 13.19 -56.14
C LEU A 238 16.07 13.02 -57.18
N GLY A 239 15.63 14.17 -57.68
CA GLY A 239 15.22 14.38 -59.07
C GLY A 239 14.13 13.45 -59.59
N TRP A 240 12.96 14.03 -59.86
CA TRP A 240 12.01 13.48 -60.82
C TRP A 240 12.77 13.02 -62.08
N ARG A 241 13.02 11.71 -62.19
CA ARG A 241 13.63 11.14 -63.38
C ARG A 241 12.55 11.26 -64.45
N ARG A 242 12.72 12.29 -65.27
CA ARG A 242 11.98 12.59 -66.48
C ARG A 242 11.64 11.26 -67.18
N VAL A 243 10.36 10.85 -67.13
CA VAL A 243 9.85 9.79 -68.01
C VAL A 243 9.78 10.42 -69.41
N HIS A 244 10.91 10.44 -70.10
CA HIS A 244 10.97 10.77 -71.52
C HIS A 244 11.16 9.46 -72.28
N SER A 245 10.20 9.20 -73.19
CA SER A 245 10.30 8.31 -74.36
C SER A 245 10.59 6.84 -74.07
N ASP A 246 9.65 5.90 -74.21
CA ASP A 246 9.20 5.45 -75.54
C ASP A 246 7.75 4.95 -75.66
N TYR A 247 6.91 5.13 -74.65
CA TYR A 247 5.46 4.83 -74.76
C TYR A 247 4.60 6.04 -75.17
N GLY A 248 5.22 7.12 -75.63
CA GLY A 248 4.60 8.42 -75.89
C GLY A 248 3.91 8.60 -77.25
N ARG A 249 3.64 7.54 -78.01
CA ARG A 249 2.92 7.65 -79.30
C ARG A 249 1.64 6.82 -79.43
N ARG A 250 1.16 6.17 -78.36
CA ARG A 250 -0.12 5.43 -78.41
C ARG A 250 -1.14 5.73 -77.31
N CYS A 251 -0.82 6.54 -76.31
CA CYS A 251 -1.80 6.97 -75.31
C CYS A 251 -1.85 8.49 -75.26
N GLY A 252 -3.03 9.05 -75.51
CA GLY A 252 -3.29 10.49 -75.58
C GLY A 252 -3.36 11.13 -74.19
N THR A 253 -2.33 10.93 -73.37
CA THR A 253 -2.31 11.36 -71.97
C THR A 253 -2.18 12.88 -71.86
N ARG A 254 -3.26 13.57 -71.47
CA ARG A 254 -3.25 15.02 -71.24
C ARG A 254 -2.97 15.32 -69.76
N LEU A 255 -1.70 15.28 -69.35
CA LEU A 255 -1.26 15.78 -68.04
C LEU A 255 -1.42 17.31 -67.99
N ARG A 256 -2.49 17.82 -67.36
CA ARG A 256 -2.60 19.26 -67.07
C ARG A 256 -1.67 19.61 -65.91
N ARG A 257 -0.66 20.43 -66.21
CA ARG A 257 0.28 21.01 -65.26
C ARG A 257 -0.42 22.15 -64.51
N ALA A 258 -0.64 22.01 -63.21
CA ALA A 258 -0.93 23.13 -62.32
C ALA A 258 0.30 23.34 -61.43
N ALA A 259 1.29 24.08 -61.92
CA ALA A 259 2.47 24.44 -61.13
C ALA A 259 2.94 25.84 -61.51
N GLY A 260 2.80 26.79 -60.57
CA GLY A 260 3.56 28.04 -60.57
C GLY A 260 5.02 27.79 -60.13
N PRO A 261 5.95 28.70 -60.45
CA PRO A 261 7.38 28.48 -60.21
C PRO A 261 7.74 28.77 -58.75
N GLY A 262 8.39 27.82 -58.09
CA GLY A 262 9.13 28.05 -56.85
C GLY A 262 8.80 27.10 -55.71
N THR A 263 9.86 26.56 -55.11
CA THR A 263 9.93 25.71 -53.90
C THR A 263 9.74 24.20 -54.09
N GLY A 264 10.79 23.47 -53.69
CA GLY A 264 10.87 22.01 -53.73
C GLY A 264 9.81 21.37 -52.85
N GLY A 265 8.80 20.78 -53.48
CA GLY A 265 7.77 19.99 -52.82
C GLY A 265 8.00 18.51 -53.06
N VAL A 266 8.12 17.73 -51.98
CA VAL A 266 8.00 16.27 -52.01
C VAL A 266 6.60 15.93 -52.56
N GLY A 267 6.54 15.45 -53.80
CA GLY A 267 5.30 15.06 -54.45
C GLY A 267 4.91 13.64 -54.03
N ILE A 268 3.74 13.50 -53.42
CA ILE A 268 3.07 12.21 -53.27
C ILE A 268 1.95 12.21 -54.30
N ALA A 269 2.11 11.41 -55.35
CA ALA A 269 1.10 11.23 -56.38
C ALA A 269 0.10 10.17 -55.92
N SER A 270 -1.10 10.59 -55.50
CA SER A 270 -2.22 9.65 -55.28
C SER A 270 -2.91 9.42 -56.62
N VAL A 271 -2.88 8.17 -57.10
CA VAL A 271 -3.52 7.73 -58.35
C VAL A 271 -4.85 7.08 -57.99
N SER A 272 -5.97 7.65 -58.44
CA SER A 272 -7.28 7.03 -58.34
C SER A 272 -7.74 6.63 -59.74
N ILE A 273 -8.01 5.35 -59.94
CA ILE A 273 -8.52 4.81 -61.21
C ILE A 273 -10.04 4.91 -61.14
N ALA A 274 -10.64 5.80 -61.92
CA ALA A 274 -12.10 5.90 -62.01
C ALA A 274 -12.63 4.75 -62.88
N ARG A 275 -13.70 4.09 -62.43
CA ARG A 275 -14.52 3.24 -63.30
C ARG A 275 -15.61 4.11 -63.90
N ASN A 276 -15.72 4.12 -65.21
CA ASN A 276 -16.82 4.76 -65.94
C ASN A 276 -17.95 3.75 -66.17
#